data_AF-A0A6P0XW41-F1
#
_entry.id   AF-A0A6P0XW41-F1
#
_cell.length_a   1.000
_cell.length_b   1.000
_cell.length_c   1.000
_cell.angle_alpha   90.00
_cell.angle_beta   90.00
_cell.angle_gamma   90.00
#
_symmetry.space_group_name_H-M   'P 1'
#
loop_
_entity.id
_entity.type
_entity.pdbx_description
1 polymer ?
#
loop_
_entity_poly.entity_id
_entity_poly.type
_entity_poly.pdbx_seq_one_letter_code
_entity_poly.pdbx_strand_id
1 'polypeptide(L)'
;MKIKPIARHRIARIVEKWLLVEPLLLATWTSHALVSEPRIQTIRVQRGRIEYNPEFIDELSDRNLEATLRFEALRILLKHPYSRRQAHSAISYAASNLTLQEYLQTELPFPRARDVFGDRSYDQQFFEFYYHKLLEQSPTSLNSGSEETASGAPGEGTGGADGTPASGSSGSAESESEPGTAGETEPTSDSNNSPPDLLSVYTNPDLSGVENTNQWDRDELLSDRLDDLVRMAQANESWGSIGGKLREQILANLHPKLDYRAVLRKFRTSILSQQRRLTRMKPNRR
;
A
#
# COMPACT_ATOMS: atom_id res chain seq x y z
N MET A 1 38.15 18.17 -6.76
CA MET A 1 37.14 17.11 -6.51
C MET A 1 36.26 17.56 -5.36
N LYS A 2 34.98 17.89 -5.60
CA LYS A 2 34.02 18.12 -4.51
C LYS A 2 33.61 16.75 -3.97
N ILE A 3 33.85 16.48 -2.69
CA ILE A 3 33.41 15.26 -2.03
C ILE A 3 31.87 15.27 -2.08
N LYS A 4 31.25 14.31 -2.80
CA LYS A 4 29.79 14.17 -2.79
C LYS A 4 29.35 13.90 -1.35
N PRO A 5 28.38 14.65 -0.79
CA PRO A 5 27.84 14.31 0.52
C PRO A 5 27.19 12.93 0.42
N ILE A 6 27.60 12.01 1.29
CA ILE A 6 27.02 10.67 1.38
C ILE A 6 25.50 10.82 1.60
N ALA A 7 24.66 10.20 0.76
CA ALA A 7 23.19 10.23 0.82
C ALA A 7 22.58 10.33 2.23
N ARG A 8 23.08 9.53 3.17
CA ARG A 8 22.67 9.56 4.59
C ARG A 8 22.79 10.94 5.25
N HIS A 9 23.86 11.68 4.99
CA HIS A 9 24.07 13.04 5.51
C HIS A 9 23.07 14.02 4.90
N ARG A 10 22.69 13.84 3.63
CA ARG A 10 21.66 14.67 2.99
C ARG A 10 20.31 14.48 3.67
N ILE A 11 19.93 13.22 3.91
CA ILE A 11 18.73 12.86 4.66
C ILE A 11 18.78 13.45 6.08
N ALA A 12 19.87 13.22 6.81
CA ALA A 12 20.04 13.70 8.19
C ALA A 12 19.88 15.22 8.28
N ARG A 13 20.53 15.98 7.39
CA ARG A 13 20.43 17.45 7.34
C ARG A 13 19.00 17.97 7.14
N ILE A 14 18.16 17.25 6.40
CA ILE A 14 16.75 17.62 6.23
C ILE A 14 15.94 17.23 7.48
N VAL A 15 16.12 16.01 7.97
CA VAL A 15 15.42 15.50 9.16
C VAL A 15 15.76 16.29 10.42
N GLU A 16 16.99 16.81 10.54
CA GLU A 16 17.39 17.70 11.65
C GLU A 16 16.55 18.98 11.70
N LYS A 17 16.11 19.51 10.55
CA LYS A 17 15.20 20.66 10.52
C LYS A 17 13.87 20.32 11.19
N TRP A 18 13.38 19.09 11.05
CA TRP A 18 12.11 18.65 11.64
C TRP A 18 12.10 18.68 13.16
N LEU A 19 13.25 18.67 13.83
CA LEU A 19 13.34 18.74 15.29
C LEU A 19 12.61 19.93 15.89
N LEU A 20 12.59 21.07 15.19
CA LEU A 20 11.96 22.30 15.68
C LEU A 20 10.60 22.56 15.06
N VAL A 21 10.41 22.20 13.79
CA VAL A 21 9.20 22.57 13.02
C VAL A 21 8.21 21.42 12.81
N GLU A 22 8.65 20.17 12.90
CA GLU A 22 7.83 19.00 12.55
C GLU A 22 7.99 17.85 13.58
N PRO A 23 7.65 18.08 14.86
CA PRO A 23 7.90 17.09 15.91
C PRO A 23 7.23 15.74 15.66
N LEU A 24 5.99 15.73 15.14
CA LEU A 24 5.32 14.46 14.80
C LEU A 24 5.99 13.75 13.61
N LEU A 25 6.36 14.47 12.54
CA LEU A 25 7.08 13.84 11.41
C LEU A 25 8.43 13.29 11.85
N LEU A 26 9.16 14.01 12.71
CA LEU A 26 10.42 13.52 13.27
C LEU A 26 10.21 12.26 14.10
N ALA A 27 9.21 12.24 14.99
CA ALA A 27 8.91 11.07 15.81
C ALA A 27 8.53 9.85 14.95
N THR A 28 7.73 10.06 13.91
CA THR A 28 7.36 9.03 12.94
C THR A 28 8.55 8.52 12.12
N TRP A 29 9.43 9.42 11.67
CA TRP A 29 10.63 9.05 10.93
C TRP A 29 11.59 8.22 11.77
N THR A 30 11.83 8.67 13.01
CA THR A 30 12.75 8.01 13.95
C THR A 30 12.21 6.74 14.57
N SER A 31 10.91 6.44 14.41
CA SER A 31 10.37 5.13 14.76
C SER A 31 10.78 4.02 13.80
N HIS A 32 11.45 4.36 12.68
CA HIS A 32 11.89 3.44 11.64
C HIS A 32 13.42 3.39 11.53
N ALA A 33 13.95 2.22 11.23
CA ALA A 33 15.38 2.07 10.95
C ALA A 33 15.69 2.55 9.52
N LEU A 34 16.58 3.54 9.40
CA LEU A 34 17.06 4.04 8.12
C LEU A 34 18.17 3.13 7.56
N VAL A 35 17.94 2.47 6.42
CA VAL A 35 18.81 1.45 5.83
C VAL A 35 19.17 1.81 4.39
N SER A 36 20.46 1.74 4.05
CA SER A 36 20.92 1.86 2.66
C SER A 36 20.71 0.53 1.95
N GLU A 37 19.95 0.53 0.86
CA GLU A 37 19.71 -0.65 0.01
C GLU A 37 19.90 -0.25 -1.46
N PRO A 38 21.09 -0.45 -2.04
CA PRO A 38 21.34 -0.09 -3.44
C PRO A 38 20.55 -0.92 -4.47
N ARG A 39 19.94 -2.04 -4.06
CA ARG A 39 19.23 -2.95 -4.98
C ARG A 39 17.84 -2.46 -5.36
N ILE A 40 17.26 -1.53 -4.60
CA ILE A 40 15.96 -0.95 -4.92
C ILE A 40 16.12 0.24 -5.86
N GLN A 41 15.06 0.58 -6.58
CA GLN A 41 15.11 1.68 -7.53
C GLN A 41 15.12 3.05 -6.82
N THR A 42 14.41 3.17 -5.69
CA THR A 42 14.10 4.47 -5.07
C THR A 42 14.20 4.45 -3.54
N ILE A 43 13.26 5.09 -2.83
CA ILE A 43 13.06 4.99 -1.38
C ILE A 43 11.75 4.29 -1.10
N ARG A 44 11.72 3.43 -0.08
CA ARG A 44 10.51 2.72 0.33
C ARG A 44 10.42 2.53 1.83
N VAL A 45 9.21 2.21 2.27
CA VAL A 45 8.89 1.93 3.67
C VAL A 45 8.31 0.52 3.76
N GLN A 46 8.89 -0.31 4.63
CA GLN A 46 8.38 -1.65 4.94
C GLN A 46 8.90 -2.13 6.29
N ARG A 47 8.12 -2.92 7.03
CA ARG A 47 8.55 -3.66 8.24
C ARG A 47 9.41 -2.85 9.24
N GLY A 48 8.97 -1.63 9.58
CA GLY A 48 9.71 -0.75 10.49
C GLY A 48 11.04 -0.19 9.94
N ARG A 49 11.26 -0.26 8.63
CA ARG A 49 12.47 0.25 7.95
C ARG A 49 12.10 1.27 6.88
N ILE A 50 12.98 2.26 6.73
CA ILE A 50 13.03 3.17 5.58
C ILE A 50 14.27 2.77 4.80
N GLU A 51 14.06 2.09 3.68
CA GLU A 51 15.12 1.64 2.78
C GLU A 51 15.28 2.65 1.65
N TYR A 52 16.50 3.06 1.35
CA TYR A 52 16.78 4.00 0.26
C TYR A 52 17.94 3.54 -0.60
N ASN A 53 17.84 3.77 -1.90
CA ASN A 53 18.97 3.70 -2.81
C ASN A 53 19.82 4.99 -2.67
N PRO A 54 21.11 4.90 -2.30
CA PRO A 54 21.98 6.07 -2.19
C PRO A 54 22.12 6.87 -3.48
N GLU A 55 22.15 6.21 -4.64
CA GLU A 55 22.30 6.88 -5.94
C GLU A 55 21.07 7.74 -6.25
N PHE A 56 19.88 7.18 -6.04
CA PHE A 56 18.62 7.92 -6.14
C PHE A 56 18.63 9.16 -5.22
N ILE A 57 19.00 9.00 -3.96
CA ILE A 57 19.05 10.12 -3.01
C ILE A 57 20.08 11.17 -3.42
N ASP A 58 21.25 10.78 -3.92
CA ASP A 58 22.33 11.69 -4.31
C ASP A 58 21.99 12.52 -5.57
N GLU A 59 21.10 12.02 -6.43
CA GLU A 59 20.68 12.70 -7.65
C GLU A 59 19.51 13.67 -7.45
N LEU A 60 18.72 13.50 -6.38
CA LEU A 60 17.63 14.43 -6.07
C LEU A 60 18.16 15.83 -5.70
N SER A 61 17.43 16.88 -6.10
CA SER A 61 17.62 18.21 -5.53
C SER A 61 17.23 18.22 -4.05
N ASP A 62 17.75 19.17 -3.25
CA ASP A 62 17.40 19.26 -1.83
C ASP A 62 15.89 19.47 -1.61
N ARG A 63 15.23 20.20 -2.53
CA ARG A 63 13.79 20.44 -2.51
C ARG A 63 12.98 19.17 -2.78
N ASN A 64 13.39 18.41 -3.79
CA ASN A 64 12.73 17.15 -4.14
C ASN A 64 12.98 16.10 -3.07
N LEU A 65 14.19 16.02 -2.53
CA LEU A 65 14.51 15.14 -1.41
C LEU A 65 13.64 15.48 -0.19
N GLU A 66 13.51 16.75 0.18
CA GLU A 66 12.66 17.17 1.30
C GLU A 66 11.19 16.77 1.09
N ALA A 67 10.65 16.99 -0.12
CA ALA A 67 9.31 16.54 -0.48
C ALA A 67 9.15 15.02 -0.38
N THR A 68 10.12 14.25 -0.90
CA THR A 68 10.11 12.78 -0.86
C THR A 68 10.13 12.25 0.57
N LEU A 69 11.01 12.78 1.44
CA LEU A 69 11.09 12.36 2.84
C LEU A 69 9.78 12.66 3.59
N ARG A 70 9.17 13.84 3.34
CA ARG A 70 7.87 14.21 3.90
C ARG A 70 6.76 13.27 3.43
N PHE A 71 6.79 12.88 2.15
CA PHE A 71 5.83 11.95 1.56
C PHE A 71 5.89 10.57 2.25
N GLU A 72 7.08 10.02 2.43
CA GLU A 72 7.28 8.75 3.13
C GLU A 72 6.90 8.82 4.62
N ALA A 73 7.27 9.91 5.31
CA ALA A 73 6.91 10.12 6.72
C ALA A 73 5.38 10.13 6.91
N LEU A 74 4.64 10.80 6.02
CA LEU A 74 3.19 10.82 6.07
C LEU A 74 2.54 9.51 5.61
N ARG A 75 3.16 8.79 4.67
CA ARG A 75 2.73 7.44 4.30
C ARG A 75 2.76 6.50 5.50
N ILE A 76 3.83 6.58 6.30
CA ILE A 76 3.95 5.88 7.58
C ILE A 76 2.84 6.33 8.54
N LEU A 77 2.66 7.64 8.73
CA LEU A 77 1.69 8.19 9.69
C LEU A 77 0.25 7.79 9.36
N LEU A 78 -0.08 7.67 8.07
CA LEU A 78 -1.37 7.16 7.59
C LEU A 78 -1.47 5.63 7.63
N LYS A 79 -0.42 4.94 8.07
CA LYS A 79 -0.32 3.47 8.21
C LYS A 79 -0.54 2.70 6.91
N HIS A 80 -0.31 3.31 5.74
CA HIS A 80 -0.50 2.61 4.46
C HIS A 80 0.36 1.34 4.34
N PRO A 81 1.65 1.33 4.77
CA PRO A 81 2.48 0.13 4.72
C PRO A 81 2.13 -0.96 5.74
N TYR A 82 1.38 -0.61 6.78
CA TYR A 82 1.09 -1.45 7.96
C TYR A 82 -0.37 -1.89 8.05
N SER A 83 -1.17 -1.45 7.09
CA SER A 83 -2.54 -1.91 6.90
C SER A 83 -2.53 -3.27 6.20
N ARG A 84 -3.67 -3.97 6.25
CA ARG A 84 -3.83 -5.27 5.59
C ARG A 84 -3.39 -5.17 4.12
N ARG A 85 -2.48 -6.06 3.71
CA ARG A 85 -2.01 -6.17 2.33
C ARG A 85 -3.21 -6.35 1.38
N GLN A 86 -3.21 -5.55 0.32
CA GLN A 86 -4.17 -5.66 -0.77
C GLN A 86 -3.62 -6.56 -1.89
N ALA A 87 -4.51 -7.07 -2.74
CA ALA A 87 -4.14 -8.00 -3.81
C ALA A 87 -3.25 -7.35 -4.89
N HIS A 88 -3.51 -6.09 -5.23
CA HIS A 88 -2.81 -5.41 -6.32
C HIS A 88 -1.82 -4.37 -5.78
N SER A 89 -0.52 -4.72 -5.84
CA SER A 89 0.59 -3.90 -5.34
C SER A 89 0.67 -2.52 -6.00
N ALA A 90 0.71 -2.45 -7.34
CA ALA A 90 0.77 -1.18 -8.07
C ALA A 90 -0.41 -0.27 -7.75
N ILE A 91 -1.63 -0.83 -7.70
CA ILE A 91 -2.85 -0.09 -7.34
C ILE A 91 -2.77 0.42 -5.89
N SER A 92 -2.21 -0.37 -4.96
CA SER A 92 -1.99 0.07 -3.58
C SER A 92 -1.03 1.25 -3.50
N TYR A 93 0.06 1.21 -4.27
CA TYR A 93 1.00 2.32 -4.34
C TYR A 93 0.32 3.58 -4.90
N ALA A 94 -0.39 3.44 -6.02
CA ALA A 94 -1.13 4.53 -6.66
C ALA A 94 -2.18 5.15 -5.72
N ALA A 95 -2.97 4.33 -5.02
CA ALA A 95 -3.97 4.78 -4.05
C ALA A 95 -3.34 5.53 -2.87
N SER A 96 -2.21 5.03 -2.35
CA SER A 96 -1.42 5.69 -1.32
C SER A 96 -0.92 7.06 -1.79
N ASN A 97 -0.40 7.13 -3.01
CA ASN A 97 0.12 8.36 -3.60
C ASN A 97 -0.97 9.40 -3.84
N LEU A 98 -2.12 8.99 -4.38
CA LEU A 98 -3.30 9.85 -4.53
C LEU A 98 -3.73 10.42 -3.17
N THR A 99 -3.87 9.55 -2.17
CA THR A 99 -4.23 9.97 -0.81
C THR A 99 -3.29 11.05 -0.30
N LEU A 100 -1.97 10.84 -0.40
CA LEU A 100 -0.97 11.77 0.10
C LEU A 100 -0.93 13.08 -0.70
N GLN A 101 -1.01 13.01 -2.02
CA GLN A 101 -0.89 14.17 -2.90
C GLN A 101 -2.08 15.13 -2.79
N GLU A 102 -3.28 14.65 -2.44
CA GLU A 102 -4.45 15.49 -2.17
C GLU A 102 -4.22 16.47 -1.00
N TYR A 103 -3.45 16.06 0.01
CA TYR A 103 -3.15 16.88 1.18
C TYR A 103 -1.83 17.63 1.05
N LEU A 104 -0.80 17.00 0.50
CA LEU A 104 0.53 17.58 0.47
C LEU A 104 0.74 18.56 -0.68
N GLN A 105 0.14 18.29 -1.85
CA GLN A 105 0.26 19.11 -3.06
C GLN A 105 1.72 19.49 -3.35
N THR A 106 2.62 18.49 -3.28
CA THR A 106 4.05 18.70 -3.51
C THR A 106 4.36 18.89 -4.99
N GLU A 107 5.59 19.33 -5.28
CA GLU A 107 6.12 19.42 -6.65
C GLU A 107 6.52 18.05 -7.23
N LEU A 108 6.43 16.98 -6.43
CA LEU A 108 6.67 15.65 -6.95
C LEU A 108 5.62 15.34 -8.02
N PRO A 109 5.98 14.64 -9.11
CA PRO A 109 5.10 14.36 -10.24
C PRO A 109 4.10 13.24 -9.92
N PHE A 110 3.41 13.33 -8.78
CA PHE A 110 2.26 12.50 -8.44
C PHE A 110 0.99 13.15 -8.98
N PRO A 111 0.11 12.38 -9.65
CA PRO A 111 -1.18 12.89 -10.06
C PRO A 111 -2.08 13.15 -8.84
N ARG A 112 -3.06 14.05 -8.99
CA ARG A 112 -4.17 14.19 -8.05
C ARG A 112 -5.36 13.35 -8.47
N ALA A 113 -6.33 13.19 -7.57
CA ALA A 113 -7.56 12.44 -7.84
C ALA A 113 -8.29 13.01 -9.08
N ARG A 114 -8.40 14.33 -9.19
CA ARG A 114 -9.00 14.99 -10.36
C ARG A 114 -8.26 14.70 -11.69
N ASP A 115 -6.95 14.48 -11.65
CA ASP A 115 -6.14 14.25 -12.85
C ASP A 115 -6.34 12.82 -13.36
N VAL A 116 -6.62 11.88 -12.44
CA VAL A 116 -6.88 10.47 -12.75
C VAL A 116 -8.35 10.20 -13.06
N PHE A 117 -9.27 10.79 -12.31
CA PHE A 117 -10.70 10.48 -12.38
C PHE A 117 -11.54 11.54 -13.11
N GLY A 118 -10.97 12.72 -13.40
CA GLY A 118 -11.64 13.79 -14.14
C GLY A 118 -12.69 14.59 -13.35
N ASP A 119 -12.87 14.32 -12.06
CA ASP A 119 -13.89 14.97 -11.22
C ASP A 119 -13.32 15.36 -9.85
N ARG A 120 -13.72 16.55 -9.36
CA ARG A 120 -13.37 17.08 -8.04
C ARG A 120 -14.15 16.43 -6.90
N SER A 121 -15.24 15.72 -7.19
CA SER A 121 -15.98 14.95 -6.17
C SER A 121 -15.10 13.89 -5.49
N TYR A 122 -14.02 13.47 -6.18
CA TYR A 122 -13.05 12.51 -5.69
C TYR A 122 -11.86 13.13 -4.97
N ASP A 123 -11.79 14.44 -4.81
CA ASP A 123 -10.72 15.08 -4.04
C ASP A 123 -10.80 14.64 -2.55
N GLN A 124 -9.63 14.54 -1.90
CA GLN A 124 -9.50 14.30 -0.45
C GLN A 124 -10.19 13.03 0.10
N GLN A 125 -10.33 11.98 -0.71
CA GLN A 125 -10.84 10.68 -0.28
C GLN A 125 -9.76 9.85 0.42
N PHE A 126 -10.19 8.77 1.08
CA PHE A 126 -9.32 7.84 1.81
C PHE A 126 -8.66 6.81 0.88
N PHE A 127 -7.59 6.18 1.38
CA PHE A 127 -6.84 5.13 0.68
C PHE A 127 -7.75 4.04 0.07
N GLU A 128 -8.70 3.50 0.84
CA GLU A 128 -9.56 2.42 0.34
C GLU A 128 -10.46 2.86 -0.80
N PHE A 129 -10.94 4.11 -0.76
CA PHE A 129 -11.76 4.66 -1.83
C PHE A 129 -10.96 4.66 -3.14
N TYR A 130 -9.75 5.22 -3.13
CA TYR A 130 -8.90 5.24 -4.33
C TYR A 130 -8.48 3.85 -4.78
N TYR A 131 -8.16 2.96 -3.85
CA TYR A 131 -7.83 1.57 -4.17
C TYR A 131 -8.97 0.89 -4.94
N HIS A 132 -10.20 0.97 -4.43
CA HIS A 132 -11.36 0.38 -5.10
C HIS A 132 -11.68 1.08 -6.43
N LYS A 133 -11.55 2.41 -6.51
CA LYS A 133 -11.84 3.15 -7.73
C LYS A 133 -10.85 2.85 -8.85
N LEU A 134 -9.56 2.76 -8.54
CA LEU A 134 -8.53 2.35 -9.48
C LEU A 134 -8.71 0.89 -9.91
N LEU A 135 -9.17 0.02 -9.01
CA LEU A 135 -9.46 -1.37 -9.34
C LEU A 135 -10.62 -1.46 -10.35
N GLU A 136 -11.72 -0.73 -10.15
CA GLU A 136 -12.85 -0.66 -11.08
C GLU A 136 -12.44 -0.23 -12.50
N GLN A 137 -11.46 0.66 -12.61
CA GLN A 137 -10.93 1.14 -13.89
C GLN A 137 -9.91 0.19 -14.52
N SER A 138 -9.37 -0.77 -13.75
CA SER A 138 -8.43 -1.74 -14.28
C SER A 138 -9.17 -2.76 -15.17
N PRO A 139 -8.61 -3.11 -16.34
CA PRO A 139 -9.28 -4.02 -17.29
C PRO A 139 -9.53 -5.42 -16.69
N THR A 140 -8.88 -5.77 -15.58
CA THR A 140 -9.08 -7.03 -14.86
C THR A 140 -10.46 -7.13 -14.18
N SER A 141 -11.12 -6.01 -13.86
CA SER A 141 -12.43 -6.00 -13.20
C SER A 141 -13.62 -6.32 -14.11
N LEU A 142 -13.43 -6.37 -15.43
CA LEU A 142 -14.49 -6.75 -16.37
C LEU A 142 -14.64 -8.27 -16.55
N ASN A 143 -13.75 -9.09 -15.97
CA ASN A 143 -13.74 -10.56 -16.12
C ASN A 143 -14.07 -11.36 -14.84
N SER A 144 -14.42 -10.70 -13.73
CA SER A 144 -14.80 -11.36 -12.47
C SER A 144 -16.29 -11.16 -12.14
N GLY A 145 -17.13 -11.32 -13.15
CA GLY A 145 -18.58 -11.13 -13.07
C GLY A 145 -19.39 -12.37 -13.45
N SER A 146 -19.15 -13.52 -12.81
CA SER A 146 -20.14 -14.60 -12.65
C SER A 146 -19.55 -15.76 -11.84
N GLU A 147 -19.95 -15.89 -10.58
CA GLU A 147 -20.40 -17.15 -9.99
C GLU A 147 -20.82 -16.90 -8.53
N GLU A 148 -22.12 -16.65 -8.35
CA GLU A 148 -22.81 -16.88 -7.09
C GLU A 148 -23.22 -18.36 -7.01
N THR A 149 -22.80 -19.01 -5.92
CA THR A 149 -23.54 -19.98 -5.10
C THR A 149 -24.03 -21.30 -5.69
N ALA A 150 -23.51 -22.40 -5.13
CA ALA A 150 -24.31 -23.55 -4.71
C ALA A 150 -23.74 -24.20 -3.42
N SER A 151 -24.64 -24.53 -2.50
CA SER A 151 -24.51 -25.20 -1.18
C SER A 151 -23.62 -26.46 -1.16
N GLY A 152 -22.85 -26.76 -0.09
CA GLY A 152 -23.28 -27.42 1.16
C GLY A 152 -23.76 -28.87 0.95
N ALA A 153 -23.33 -29.94 1.64
CA ALA A 153 -22.49 -30.19 2.82
C ALA A 153 -22.03 -31.71 2.80
N PRO A 154 -21.72 -32.43 3.90
CA PRO A 154 -20.40 -33.02 4.21
C PRO A 154 -20.33 -34.57 4.22
N GLY A 155 -19.13 -35.15 4.36
CA GLY A 155 -18.94 -36.59 4.64
C GLY A 155 -17.54 -36.95 5.17
N GLU A 156 -17.50 -37.52 6.37
CA GLU A 156 -16.33 -38.09 7.07
C GLU A 156 -15.79 -39.38 6.41
N GLY A 157 -14.52 -39.73 6.68
CA GLY A 157 -14.02 -41.10 6.43
C GLY A 157 -12.51 -41.29 6.37
N THR A 158 -11.86 -41.30 7.53
CA THR A 158 -10.71 -42.15 7.95
C THR A 158 -9.81 -42.87 6.93
N GLY A 159 -8.48 -42.70 7.12
CA GLY A 159 -7.56 -43.83 7.31
C GLY A 159 -6.46 -44.04 6.27
N GLY A 160 -5.24 -44.29 6.75
CA GLY A 160 -4.24 -45.09 6.03
C GLY A 160 -2.91 -44.39 5.76
N ALA A 161 -1.91 -44.73 6.57
CA ALA A 161 -0.52 -44.33 6.39
C ALA A 161 0.22 -45.20 5.35
N ASP A 162 1.35 -44.65 4.92
CA ASP A 162 2.64 -45.32 4.64
C ASP A 162 3.03 -45.60 3.17
N GLY A 163 4.33 -45.36 2.89
CA GLY A 163 5.02 -45.89 1.70
C GLY A 163 5.65 -44.90 0.70
N THR A 164 6.73 -44.21 1.06
CA THR A 164 7.81 -43.77 0.13
C THR A 164 8.60 -44.97 -0.45
N PRO A 165 9.62 -44.80 -1.32
CA PRO A 165 9.77 -44.03 -2.58
C PRO A 165 10.47 -44.86 -3.70
N ALA A 166 10.58 -44.35 -4.94
CA ALA A 166 11.61 -44.65 -5.96
C ALA A 166 11.13 -44.12 -7.34
N SER A 167 11.94 -43.81 -8.35
CA SER A 167 13.36 -43.48 -8.56
C SER A 167 13.51 -43.29 -10.09
N GLY A 168 14.34 -42.35 -10.53
CA GLY A 168 14.86 -42.27 -11.91
C GLY A 168 13.91 -41.66 -12.96
N SER A 169 14.35 -41.00 -14.04
CA SER A 169 15.68 -40.76 -14.61
C SER A 169 15.54 -39.70 -15.70
N SER A 170 16.65 -39.00 -16.00
CA SER A 170 16.87 -37.93 -16.98
C SER A 170 16.47 -38.21 -18.44
N GLY A 171 16.27 -37.13 -19.20
CA GLY A 171 16.34 -37.11 -20.67
C GLY A 171 16.33 -35.67 -21.24
N SER A 172 17.40 -35.30 -21.93
CA SER A 172 17.72 -33.96 -22.47
C SER A 172 17.44 -33.81 -23.97
N ALA A 173 17.52 -32.56 -24.46
CA ALA A 173 17.89 -32.08 -25.81
C ALA A 173 16.79 -32.15 -26.91
N GLU A 174 16.31 -31.01 -27.44
CA GLU A 174 16.82 -30.10 -28.51
C GLU A 174 16.35 -30.48 -29.93
N SER A 175 15.80 -29.50 -30.67
CA SER A 175 15.79 -29.34 -32.15
C SER A 175 15.04 -28.02 -32.47
N GLU A 176 15.71 -26.94 -32.86
CA GLU A 176 16.11 -26.49 -34.22
C GLU A 176 15.02 -25.73 -35.03
N SER A 177 15.28 -24.42 -35.21
CA SER A 177 15.30 -23.55 -36.43
C SER A 177 14.60 -24.05 -37.73
N GLU A 178 13.94 -23.30 -38.63
CA GLU A 178 13.99 -21.93 -39.24
C GLU A 178 12.79 -21.81 -40.27
N PRO A 179 12.66 -20.87 -41.25
CA PRO A 179 12.66 -19.39 -41.25
C PRO A 179 11.52 -18.70 -42.07
N GLY A 180 11.40 -17.37 -41.91
CA GLY A 180 11.23 -16.38 -43.00
C GLY A 180 9.83 -16.02 -43.54
N THR A 181 9.46 -14.72 -43.52
CA THR A 181 8.99 -13.92 -44.69
C THR A 181 8.92 -12.43 -44.32
N ALA A 182 9.46 -11.58 -45.21
CA ALA A 182 9.60 -10.14 -45.10
C ALA A 182 8.29 -9.37 -45.36
N GLY A 183 8.14 -8.21 -44.70
CA GLY A 183 7.13 -7.20 -44.99
C GLY A 183 7.62 -5.83 -44.52
N GLU A 184 8.07 -5.03 -45.47
CA GLU A 184 8.53 -3.65 -45.27
C GLU A 184 7.39 -2.76 -44.77
N THR A 185 7.58 -2.12 -43.62
CA THR A 185 6.83 -0.91 -43.23
C THR A 185 7.75 0.04 -42.49
N GLU A 186 7.73 1.29 -42.95
CA GLU A 186 8.52 2.43 -42.53
C GLU A 186 8.58 2.62 -40.99
N PRO A 187 9.75 2.96 -40.40
CA PRO A 187 9.82 3.30 -38.99
C PRO A 187 9.35 4.73 -38.77
N THR A 188 8.11 4.89 -38.33
CA THR A 188 7.64 6.12 -37.70
C THR A 188 8.53 6.42 -36.50
N SER A 189 9.22 7.55 -36.58
CA SER A 189 10.22 8.02 -35.64
C SER A 189 9.50 8.58 -34.41
N ASP A 190 9.32 7.76 -33.38
CA ASP A 190 8.94 8.24 -32.04
C ASP A 190 9.45 7.25 -30.97
N SER A 191 10.76 7.24 -30.78
CA SER A 191 11.40 6.61 -29.64
C SER A 191 12.40 7.59 -29.04
N ASN A 192 11.89 8.54 -28.24
CA ASN A 192 12.70 9.28 -27.28
C ASN A 192 13.25 8.30 -26.25
N ASN A 193 14.35 7.64 -26.60
CA ASN A 193 15.01 6.63 -25.77
C ASN A 193 15.91 7.28 -24.71
N SER A 194 15.41 8.34 -24.06
CA SER A 194 16.05 8.89 -22.87
C SER A 194 15.65 8.03 -21.67
N PRO A 195 16.60 7.66 -20.79
CA PRO A 195 16.25 6.96 -19.56
C PRO A 195 15.19 7.77 -18.80
N PRO A 196 14.19 7.10 -18.20
CA PRO A 196 13.12 7.78 -17.48
C PRO A 196 13.72 8.67 -16.39
N ASP A 197 13.18 9.88 -16.26
CA ASP A 197 13.57 10.81 -15.18
C ASP A 197 13.41 10.11 -13.82
N LEU A 198 14.35 10.29 -12.90
CA LEU A 198 14.39 9.54 -11.64
C LEU A 198 13.13 9.75 -10.78
N LEU A 199 12.59 10.97 -10.81
CA LEU A 199 11.33 11.26 -10.15
C LEU A 199 10.17 10.54 -10.81
N SER A 200 10.16 10.40 -12.13
CA SER A 200 9.16 9.61 -12.85
C SER A 200 9.20 8.14 -12.44
N VAL A 201 10.39 7.58 -12.15
CA VAL A 201 10.51 6.21 -11.62
C VAL A 201 9.87 6.09 -10.24
N TYR A 202 10.14 7.05 -9.34
CA TYR A 202 9.57 7.07 -7.99
C TYR A 202 8.04 7.26 -7.96
N THR A 203 7.49 8.06 -8.87
CA THR A 203 6.05 8.34 -8.89
C THR A 203 5.24 7.32 -9.69
N ASN A 204 5.89 6.54 -10.56
CA ASN A 204 5.21 5.55 -11.39
C ASN A 204 4.91 4.24 -10.62
N PRO A 205 3.61 3.86 -10.49
CA PRO A 205 3.21 2.63 -9.80
C PRO A 205 3.71 1.33 -10.42
N ASP A 206 3.93 1.29 -11.73
CA ASP A 206 4.34 0.09 -12.46
C ASP A 206 5.86 -0.12 -12.40
N LEU A 207 6.64 0.96 -12.26
CA LEU A 207 8.10 0.89 -12.20
C LEU A 207 8.61 0.57 -10.79
N SER A 208 8.32 1.44 -9.82
CA SER A 208 8.79 1.30 -8.43
C SER A 208 7.69 0.89 -7.46
N GLY A 209 6.42 1.12 -7.79
CA GLY A 209 5.31 0.86 -6.87
C GLY A 209 5.21 -0.60 -6.44
N VAL A 210 5.33 -1.54 -7.37
CA VAL A 210 5.31 -2.99 -7.04
C VAL A 210 6.44 -3.37 -6.08
N GLU A 211 7.66 -2.85 -6.31
CA GLU A 211 8.81 -3.08 -5.43
C GLU A 211 8.62 -2.42 -4.06
N ASN A 212 8.08 -1.20 -4.03
CA ASN A 212 7.90 -0.40 -2.83
C ASN A 212 6.81 -0.93 -1.91
N THR A 213 5.80 -1.63 -2.46
CA THR A 213 4.70 -2.21 -1.68
C THR A 213 4.83 -3.72 -1.44
N ASN A 214 5.91 -4.36 -1.91
CA ASN A 214 6.00 -5.83 -1.91
C ASN A 214 5.87 -6.46 -0.51
N GLN A 215 6.36 -5.76 0.53
CA GLN A 215 6.28 -6.22 1.92
C GLN A 215 5.36 -5.34 2.78
N TRP A 216 4.41 -4.63 2.16
CA TRP A 216 3.32 -4.02 2.91
C TRP A 216 2.43 -5.13 3.44
N ASP A 217 2.22 -5.12 4.74
CA ASP A 217 1.39 -6.10 5.42
C ASP A 217 0.95 -5.59 6.79
N ARG A 218 -0.01 -6.29 7.38
CA ARG A 218 -0.54 -5.95 8.70
C ARG A 218 0.56 -6.06 9.76
N ASP A 219 0.86 -4.95 10.42
CA ASP A 219 1.76 -4.90 11.58
C ASP A 219 1.03 -4.18 12.73
N GLU A 220 0.44 -4.96 13.63
CA GLU A 220 -0.34 -4.43 14.77
C GLU A 220 0.56 -3.66 15.75
N LEU A 221 1.73 -4.21 16.06
CA LEU A 221 2.66 -3.61 17.02
C LEU A 221 3.12 -2.23 16.54
N LEU A 222 3.49 -2.13 15.27
CA LEU A 222 3.94 -0.85 14.72
C LEU A 222 2.77 0.11 14.51
N SER A 223 1.59 -0.39 14.14
CA SER A 223 0.37 0.43 14.07
C SER A 223 -0.01 1.03 15.41
N ASP A 224 0.05 0.26 16.50
CA ASP A 224 -0.23 0.72 17.86
C ASP A 224 0.81 1.76 18.32
N ARG A 225 2.10 1.52 17.99
CA ARG A 225 3.16 2.50 18.26
C ARG A 225 2.91 3.82 17.55
N LEU A 226 2.44 3.78 16.30
CA LEU A 226 2.07 4.98 15.55
C LEU A 226 0.86 5.69 16.16
N ASP A 227 -0.12 4.93 16.68
CA ASP A 227 -1.26 5.50 17.40
C ASP A 227 -0.83 6.25 18.66
N ASP A 228 0.13 5.71 19.40
CA ASP A 228 0.66 6.39 20.58
C ASP A 228 1.41 7.68 20.21
N LEU A 229 2.17 7.70 19.09
CA LEU A 229 2.77 8.93 18.57
C LEU A 229 1.71 10.00 18.25
N VAL A 230 0.63 9.60 17.58
CA VAL A 230 -0.48 10.50 17.24
C VAL A 230 -1.19 11.01 18.49
N ARG A 231 -1.45 10.14 19.48
CA ARG A 231 -2.08 10.53 20.75
C ARG A 231 -1.21 11.51 21.54
N MET A 232 0.11 11.28 21.58
CA MET A 232 1.05 12.20 22.22
C MET A 232 1.08 13.56 21.50
N ALA A 233 1.08 13.57 20.17
CA ALA A 233 1.02 14.81 19.40
C ALA A 233 -0.30 15.56 19.58
N GLN A 234 -1.42 14.84 19.71
CA GLN A 234 -2.71 15.43 20.03
C GLN A 234 -2.72 16.08 21.42
N ALA A 235 -2.13 15.43 22.42
CA ALA A 235 -2.08 15.93 23.80
C ALA A 235 -1.16 17.16 23.95
N ASN A 236 -0.03 17.17 23.23
CA ASN A 236 0.99 18.22 23.32
C ASN A 236 0.85 19.30 22.23
N GLU A 237 -0.20 19.25 21.41
CA GLU A 237 -0.42 20.13 20.25
C GLU A 237 0.75 20.17 19.25
N SER A 238 1.57 19.11 19.21
CA SER A 238 2.82 19.05 18.46
C SER A 238 2.63 18.46 17.05
N TRP A 239 1.73 19.07 16.26
CA TRP A 239 1.38 18.60 14.91
C TRP A 239 2.34 19.09 13.81
N GLY A 240 3.13 20.13 14.07
CA GLY A 240 3.97 20.76 13.06
C GLY A 240 3.14 21.44 11.97
N SER A 241 3.50 21.24 10.70
CA SER A 241 2.78 21.81 9.54
C SER A 241 1.68 20.92 8.96
N ILE A 242 1.23 19.90 9.70
CA ILE A 242 0.14 19.02 9.27
C ILE A 242 -1.18 19.82 9.28
N GLY A 243 -1.77 20.02 8.11
CA GLY A 243 -3.02 20.76 7.94
C GLY A 243 -4.23 20.08 8.59
N GLY A 244 -5.26 20.86 8.93
CA GLY A 244 -6.45 20.40 9.68
C GLY A 244 -7.15 19.17 9.08
N LYS A 245 -7.37 19.17 7.76
CA LYS A 245 -8.01 18.03 7.08
C LYS A 245 -7.17 16.74 7.14
N LEU A 246 -5.85 16.86 6.98
CA LEU A 246 -4.95 15.72 7.10
C LEU A 246 -4.89 15.22 8.56
N ARG A 247 -4.91 16.14 9.53
CA ARG A 247 -5.03 15.81 10.97
C ARG A 247 -6.31 15.03 11.25
N GLU A 248 -7.46 15.44 10.70
CA GLU A 248 -8.72 14.70 10.84
C GLU A 248 -8.62 13.28 10.29
N GLN A 249 -7.99 13.10 9.12
CA GLN A 249 -7.75 11.76 8.57
C GLN A 249 -6.82 10.91 9.44
N ILE A 250 -5.74 11.49 9.98
CA ILE A 250 -4.82 10.79 10.89
C ILE A 250 -5.55 10.38 12.17
N LEU A 251 -6.39 11.26 12.73
CA LEU A 251 -7.21 10.95 13.91
C LEU A 251 -8.26 9.89 13.61
N ALA A 252 -8.86 9.90 12.41
CA ALA A 252 -9.81 8.86 12.00
C ALA A 252 -9.16 7.46 11.96
N ASN A 253 -7.85 7.38 11.64
CA ASN A 253 -7.09 6.13 11.64
C ASN A 253 -6.78 5.57 13.05
N LEU A 254 -7.01 6.33 14.12
CA LEU A 254 -6.93 5.83 15.51
C LEU A 254 -8.11 4.90 15.85
N HIS A 255 -9.25 5.09 15.17
CA HIS A 255 -10.46 4.35 15.46
C HIS A 255 -10.55 3.12 14.55
N PRO A 256 -10.75 1.91 15.10
CA PRO A 256 -10.87 0.71 14.28
C PRO A 256 -12.09 0.81 13.36
N LYS A 257 -11.91 0.40 12.10
CA LYS A 257 -12.97 0.42 11.09
C LYS A 257 -14.06 -0.59 11.46
N LEU A 258 -15.27 -0.10 11.76
CA LEU A 258 -16.41 -0.95 12.06
C LEU A 258 -16.99 -1.53 10.76
N ASP A 259 -16.91 -2.86 10.56
CA ASP A 259 -17.68 -3.51 9.50
C ASP A 259 -19.17 -3.52 9.89
N TYR A 260 -19.86 -2.44 9.55
CA TYR A 260 -21.29 -2.27 9.81
C TYR A 260 -22.11 -3.39 9.16
N ARG A 261 -21.67 -4.00 8.04
CA ARG A 261 -22.40 -5.13 7.42
C ARG A 261 -22.27 -6.38 8.28
N ALA A 262 -21.09 -6.65 8.84
CA ALA A 262 -20.91 -7.75 9.77
C ALA A 262 -21.67 -7.51 11.08
N VAL A 263 -21.61 -6.28 11.62
CA VAL A 263 -22.36 -5.89 12.82
C VAL A 263 -23.87 -6.02 12.60
N LEU A 264 -24.40 -5.52 11.48
CA LEU A 264 -25.81 -5.64 11.12
C LEU A 264 -26.23 -7.09 10.84
N ARG A 265 -25.37 -7.91 10.23
CA ARG A 265 -25.62 -9.35 10.08
C ARG A 265 -25.73 -10.03 11.44
N LYS A 266 -24.77 -9.79 12.34
CA LYS A 266 -24.78 -10.32 13.72
C LYS A 266 -26.00 -9.85 14.51
N PHE A 267 -26.37 -8.58 14.35
CA PHE A 267 -27.58 -8.01 14.95
C PHE A 267 -28.85 -8.69 14.44
N ARG A 268 -29.00 -8.85 13.12
CA ARG A 268 -30.12 -9.61 12.52
C ARG A 268 -30.19 -11.02 13.07
N THR A 269 -29.07 -11.73 13.14
CA THR A 269 -29.04 -13.09 13.71
C THR A 269 -29.43 -13.11 15.19
N SER A 270 -29.05 -12.08 15.97
CA SER A 270 -29.43 -11.97 17.39
C SER A 270 -30.92 -11.69 17.59
N ILE A 271 -31.55 -10.89 16.74
CA ILE A 271 -33.00 -10.67 16.81
C ILE A 271 -33.74 -11.97 16.49
N LEU A 272 -33.32 -12.67 15.44
CA LEU A 272 -33.93 -13.93 15.02
C LEU A 272 -33.77 -15.03 16.08
N SER A 273 -32.65 -15.05 16.83
CA SER A 273 -32.45 -16.02 17.91
C SER A 273 -33.26 -15.71 19.16
N GLN A 274 -33.49 -14.43 19.48
CA GLN A 274 -34.34 -14.03 20.62
C GLN A 274 -35.82 -14.42 20.44
N GLN A 275 -36.31 -14.53 19.20
CA GLN A 275 -37.71 -14.87 18.93
C GLN A 275 -38.09 -16.36 19.12
N ARG A 276 -37.19 -17.22 19.60
CA ARG A 276 -37.51 -18.63 19.87
C ARG A 276 -37.36 -19.02 21.34
N ARG A 277 -38.44 -18.80 22.10
CA ARG A 277 -38.74 -19.58 23.32
C ARG A 277 -40.08 -20.30 23.14
N LEU A 278 -40.06 -21.42 22.41
CA LEU A 278 -41.17 -22.37 22.43
C LEU A 278 -41.10 -23.17 23.73
N THR A 279 -41.69 -22.64 24.82
CA THR A 279 -41.99 -23.44 26.00
C THR A 279 -43.08 -24.43 25.62
N ARG A 280 -42.69 -25.61 25.15
CA ARG A 280 -43.63 -26.71 24.93
C ARG A 280 -44.07 -27.22 26.30
N MET A 281 -45.12 -26.65 26.88
CA MET A 281 -45.81 -27.25 28.01
C MET A 281 -46.36 -28.61 27.57
N LYS A 282 -45.96 -29.69 28.26
CA LYS A 282 -46.50 -31.04 28.06
C LYS A 282 -47.93 -31.05 28.64
N PRO A 283 -48.99 -31.27 27.84
CA PRO A 283 -50.36 -31.28 28.38
C PRO A 283 -50.52 -32.44 29.35
N ASN A 284 -51.08 -32.16 30.52
CA ASN A 284 -51.33 -33.17 31.55
C ASN A 284 -52.43 -34.14 31.08
N ARG A 285 -52.11 -35.43 31.00
CA ARG A 285 -53.09 -36.47 30.66
C ARG A 285 -53.86 -36.83 31.94
N ARG A 286 -55.14 -36.42 31.99
CA ARG A 286 -56.15 -37.06 32.85
C ARG A 286 -56.70 -38.28 32.13
#